data_AF-T1A3E1-F1
#
_entry.id   AF-T1A3E1-F1
#
_cell.length_a   1.000
_cell.length_b   1.000
_cell.length_c   1.000
_cell.angle_alpha   90.00
_cell.angle_beta   90.00
_cell.angle_gamma   90.00
#
_symmetry.space_group_name_H-M   'P 1'
#
loop_
_entity.id
_entity.type
_entity.pdbx_description
1 polymer ?
#
loop_
_entity_poly.entity_id
_entity_poly.type
_entity_poly.pdbx_seq_one_letter_code
_entity_poly.pdbx_strand_id
1 'polypeptide(L)'
;WLLDNDYLIEEQIRTAQRDLPKGYSRELPRLLNGPSAKLPRVYDIALEIIAHGDGRVDGESLSRFVASYQTVTPLKLGELWAIPIMLRLGLIENLRRVAVRVMADWNDRNLADQWADRMTAIAESDPKSVVLAVADMARSDPPMASSFVAELTRRLQGQGPALALALTWIEQALSESGIGIERLVQLEAQQQAADQVSISNSIGSLRLLSSMDWRAFVESVSHVEQVLRQDPAGVYAAMDFVTRDHYRHVVESLARRSAHGEIEVARAAIELASGGSRDAAPNIARSAVQNHVGYYLVDQGLAALEQRVATRGATVNTLRRLAQRAPLTWYLGLIVLLLALLAQPLLQTVSRDGLQGWAWVLIAVPVILISSQLAISLVNWLASIVMLPRMLPRLDFSTGLPPQARTLVVIPAMLTCAQDVDELVDALEVRFL
;
A
#
# COMPACT_ATOMS: atom_id res chain seq x y z
N TRP A 1 8.27 8.27 -27.01
CA TRP A 1 7.47 7.50 -26.05
C TRP A 1 7.95 7.63 -24.61
N LEU A 2 9.19 7.22 -24.25
CA LEU A 2 9.69 7.37 -22.87
C LEU A 2 9.72 8.85 -22.45
N LEU A 3 10.17 9.73 -23.35
CA LEU A 3 10.13 11.18 -23.16
C LEU A 3 8.72 11.73 -23.01
N ASP A 4 7.71 11.12 -23.63
CA ASP A 4 6.32 11.58 -23.55
C ASP A 4 5.63 11.11 -22.26
N ASN A 5 6.26 10.19 -21.51
CA ASN A 5 5.71 9.54 -20.32
C ASN A 5 6.68 9.59 -19.13
N ASP A 6 7.68 10.46 -19.16
CA ASP A 6 8.71 10.58 -18.14
C ASP A 6 8.11 10.94 -16.76
N TYR A 7 7.19 11.90 -16.75
CA TYR A 7 6.47 12.35 -15.55
C TYR A 7 5.68 11.21 -14.90
N LEU A 8 5.05 10.37 -15.73
CA LEU A 8 4.27 9.23 -15.25
C LEU A 8 5.20 8.22 -14.59
N ILE A 9 6.31 7.87 -15.23
CA ILE A 9 7.28 6.92 -14.67
C ILE A 9 7.84 7.46 -13.35
N GLU A 10 8.21 8.74 -13.31
CA GLU A 10 8.74 9.38 -12.09
C GLU A 10 7.71 9.39 -10.95
N GLU A 11 6.44 9.69 -11.25
CA GLU A 11 5.34 9.62 -10.29
C GLU A 11 5.19 8.20 -9.72
N GLN A 12 5.25 7.17 -10.57
CA GLN A 12 5.13 5.78 -10.13
C GLN A 12 6.31 5.36 -9.25
N ILE A 13 7.53 5.81 -9.56
CA ILE A 13 8.72 5.56 -8.74
C ILE A 13 8.57 6.21 -7.37
N ARG A 14 8.21 7.50 -7.32
CA ARG A 14 8.01 8.24 -6.06
C ARG A 14 6.90 7.61 -5.21
N THR A 15 5.81 7.20 -5.85
CA THR A 15 4.68 6.56 -5.16
C THR A 15 5.08 5.19 -4.61
N ALA A 16 5.77 4.36 -5.38
CA ALA A 16 6.27 3.07 -4.91
C ALA A 16 7.24 3.22 -3.73
N GLN A 17 8.12 4.23 -3.72
CA GLN A 17 9.02 4.52 -2.60
C GLN A 17 8.27 4.96 -1.34
N ARG A 18 7.26 5.82 -1.49
CA ARG A 18 6.43 6.30 -0.37
C ARG A 18 5.63 5.17 0.26
N ASP A 19 5.03 4.32 -0.58
CA ASP A 19 4.08 3.31 -0.15
C ASP A 19 4.80 2.00 0.32
N LEU A 20 6.12 1.88 0.09
CA LEU A 20 6.95 0.75 0.54
C LEU A 20 8.02 1.14 1.57
N PRO A 21 7.65 1.56 2.79
CA PRO A 21 8.63 1.82 3.84
C PRO A 21 9.38 0.53 4.22
N LYS A 22 10.63 0.68 4.68
CA LYS A 22 11.50 -0.46 5.06
C LYS A 22 10.87 -1.39 6.11
N GLY A 23 10.04 -0.85 7.01
CA GLY A 23 9.30 -1.62 8.00
C GLY A 23 8.31 -2.58 7.33
N TYR A 24 7.44 -2.05 6.47
CA TYR A 24 6.44 -2.83 5.74
C TYR A 24 7.07 -3.92 4.86
N SER A 25 8.13 -3.60 4.11
CA SER A 25 8.85 -4.58 3.29
C SER A 25 9.48 -5.75 4.08
N ARG A 26 9.84 -5.53 5.35
CA ARG A 26 10.40 -6.57 6.23
C ARG A 26 9.34 -7.54 6.74
N GLU A 27 8.08 -7.11 6.81
CA GLU A 27 6.97 -7.91 7.33
C GLU A 27 6.41 -8.87 6.27
N LEU A 28 6.67 -8.60 4.99
CA LEU A 28 6.21 -9.45 3.88
C LEU A 28 6.93 -10.81 3.85
N PRO A 29 6.20 -11.92 3.65
CA PRO A 29 6.79 -13.24 3.44
C PRO A 29 7.76 -13.26 2.26
N ARG A 30 8.91 -13.90 2.43
CA ARG A 30 9.97 -13.98 1.42
C ARG A 30 10.11 -15.40 0.89
N LEU A 31 10.42 -15.52 -0.40
CA LEU A 31 10.68 -16.82 -1.02
C LEU A 31 12.04 -17.37 -0.58
N LEU A 32 12.09 -18.67 -0.32
CA LEU A 32 13.32 -19.38 0.06
C LEU A 32 14.15 -19.80 -1.15
N ASN A 33 13.48 -20.21 -2.24
CA ASN A 33 14.06 -20.82 -3.43
C ASN A 33 13.54 -20.13 -4.70
N GLY A 34 14.20 -20.41 -5.84
CA GLY A 34 13.79 -19.91 -7.16
C GLY A 34 14.51 -18.61 -7.58
N PRO A 35 14.15 -18.05 -8.75
CA PRO A 35 14.77 -16.85 -9.30
C PRO A 35 14.58 -15.61 -8.40
N SER A 36 13.49 -15.58 -7.63
CA SER A 36 13.16 -14.50 -6.69
C SER A 36 13.51 -14.82 -5.24
N ALA A 37 14.49 -15.70 -4.98
CA ALA A 37 14.91 -16.04 -3.63
C ALA A 37 15.31 -14.79 -2.81
N LYS A 38 14.89 -14.74 -1.54
CA LYS A 38 15.05 -13.61 -0.59
C LYS A 38 14.21 -12.37 -0.89
N LEU A 39 13.47 -12.33 -2.01
CA LEU A 39 12.52 -11.27 -2.33
C LEU A 39 11.13 -11.57 -1.75
N PRO A 40 10.28 -10.55 -1.53
CA PRO A 40 8.89 -10.76 -1.14
C PRO A 40 8.17 -11.63 -2.15
N ARG A 41 7.39 -12.61 -1.68
CA ARG A 41 6.60 -13.51 -2.53
C ARG A 41 5.65 -12.75 -3.47
N VAL A 42 5.08 -11.65 -3.00
CA VAL A 42 4.19 -10.78 -3.79
C VAL A 42 4.91 -10.14 -4.98
N TYR A 43 6.22 -9.91 -4.87
CA TYR A 43 7.01 -9.40 -5.98
C TYR A 43 7.12 -10.43 -7.11
N ASP A 44 7.37 -11.68 -6.76
CA ASP A 44 7.41 -12.80 -7.71
C ASP A 44 6.06 -12.99 -8.40
N ILE A 45 4.96 -12.96 -7.64
CA ILE A 45 3.60 -12.96 -8.18
C ILE A 45 3.39 -11.84 -9.20
N ALA A 46 3.84 -10.62 -8.88
CA ALA A 46 3.74 -9.49 -9.80
C ALA A 46 4.57 -9.70 -11.07
N LEU A 47 5.77 -10.25 -10.97
CA LEU A 47 6.61 -10.57 -12.14
C LEU A 47 5.95 -11.62 -13.04
N GLU A 48 5.37 -12.68 -12.48
CA GLU A 48 4.66 -13.71 -13.25
C GLU A 48 3.43 -13.15 -13.96
N ILE A 49 2.64 -12.28 -13.30
CA ILE A 49 1.52 -11.59 -13.93
C ILE A 49 1.99 -10.77 -15.14
N ILE A 50 3.09 -10.03 -14.98
CA ILE A 50 3.65 -9.17 -16.03
C ILE A 50 4.23 -10.00 -17.18
N ALA A 51 4.92 -11.11 -16.87
CA ALA A 51 5.54 -11.98 -17.86
C ALA A 51 4.49 -12.69 -18.72
N HIS A 52 3.40 -13.18 -18.12
CA HIS A 52 2.31 -13.83 -18.85
C HIS A 52 1.39 -12.86 -19.60
N GLY A 53 1.34 -11.60 -19.17
CA GLY A 53 0.55 -10.54 -19.82
C GLY A 53 1.32 -9.66 -20.81
N ASP A 54 2.62 -9.90 -21.02
CA ASP A 54 3.54 -8.97 -21.73
C ASP A 54 3.35 -7.50 -21.28
N GLY A 55 3.36 -7.31 -19.96
CA GLY A 55 3.15 -5.99 -19.34
C GLY A 55 1.70 -5.50 -19.32
N ARG A 56 0.73 -6.20 -19.92
CA ARG A 56 -0.69 -5.86 -19.86
C ARG A 56 -1.33 -6.41 -18.59
N VAL A 57 -1.80 -5.51 -17.73
CA VAL A 57 -2.48 -5.83 -16.47
C VAL A 57 -3.84 -5.14 -16.49
N ASP A 58 -4.90 -5.94 -16.37
CA ASP A 58 -6.27 -5.47 -16.17
C ASP A 58 -6.84 -6.02 -14.85
N GLY A 59 -7.82 -5.32 -14.29
CA GLY A 59 -8.37 -5.65 -12.97
C GLY A 59 -9.01 -7.03 -12.90
N GLU A 60 -9.69 -7.49 -13.95
CA GLU A 60 -10.37 -8.80 -13.96
C GLU A 60 -9.36 -9.95 -14.05
N SER A 61 -8.37 -9.84 -14.92
CA SER A 61 -7.28 -10.82 -15.04
C SER A 61 -6.45 -10.86 -13.76
N LEU A 62 -6.18 -9.71 -13.14
CA LEU A 62 -5.49 -9.64 -11.85
C LEU A 62 -6.29 -10.35 -10.75
N SER A 63 -7.59 -10.08 -10.62
CA SER A 63 -8.46 -10.75 -9.64
C SER A 63 -8.50 -12.26 -9.85
N ARG A 64 -8.65 -12.73 -11.09
CA ARG A 64 -8.65 -14.18 -11.41
C ARG A 64 -7.32 -14.83 -11.10
N PHE A 65 -6.21 -14.19 -11.43
CA PHE A 65 -4.87 -14.69 -11.13
C PHE A 65 -4.68 -14.86 -9.62
N VAL A 66 -4.97 -13.81 -8.85
CA VAL A 66 -4.83 -13.82 -7.39
C VAL A 66 -5.77 -14.85 -6.75
N ALA A 67 -7.01 -14.94 -7.21
CA ALA A 67 -7.95 -15.97 -6.74
C ALA A 67 -7.41 -17.38 -7.00
N SER A 68 -6.89 -17.64 -8.20
CA SER A 68 -6.30 -18.93 -8.56
C SER A 68 -5.08 -19.26 -7.70
N TYR A 69 -4.16 -18.30 -7.49
CA TYR A 69 -2.98 -18.50 -6.66
C TYR A 69 -3.37 -18.86 -5.22
N GLN A 70 -4.37 -18.16 -4.69
CA GLN A 70 -4.82 -18.34 -3.32
C GLN A 70 -5.54 -19.67 -3.05
N THR A 71 -5.88 -20.46 -4.08
CA THR A 71 -6.36 -21.84 -3.91
C THR A 71 -5.30 -22.78 -3.35
N VAL A 72 -4.02 -22.50 -3.63
CA VAL A 72 -2.89 -23.30 -3.16
C VAL A 72 -2.31 -22.71 -1.87
N THR A 73 -2.10 -21.39 -1.83
CA THR A 73 -1.59 -20.74 -0.63
C THR A 73 -2.24 -19.38 -0.42
N PRO A 74 -2.99 -19.19 0.68
CA PRO A 74 -3.59 -17.90 1.00
C PRO A 74 -2.55 -16.79 1.14
N LEU A 75 -2.90 -15.60 0.66
CA LEU A 75 -2.11 -14.39 0.84
C LEU A 75 -2.55 -13.69 2.14
N LYS A 76 -1.60 -13.10 2.84
CA LYS A 76 -1.87 -12.24 3.99
C LYS A 76 -2.48 -10.91 3.56
N LEU A 77 -3.20 -10.23 4.45
CA LEU A 77 -3.70 -8.87 4.23
C LEU A 77 -2.58 -7.92 3.81
N GLY A 78 -1.45 -7.96 4.52
CA GLY A 78 -0.27 -7.17 4.18
C GLY A 78 0.29 -7.50 2.79
N GLU A 79 0.16 -8.75 2.32
CA GLU A 79 0.58 -9.12 0.96
C GLU A 79 -0.39 -8.59 -0.11
N LEU A 80 -1.70 -8.64 0.13
CA LEU A 80 -2.71 -8.11 -0.79
C LEU A 80 -2.55 -6.61 -1.01
N TRP A 81 -2.28 -5.85 0.07
CA TRP A 81 -1.98 -4.42 -0.01
C TRP A 81 -0.64 -4.11 -0.72
N ALA A 82 0.29 -5.07 -0.78
CA ALA A 82 1.56 -4.89 -1.46
C ALA A 82 1.46 -5.12 -2.98
N ILE A 83 0.43 -5.79 -3.48
CA ILE A 83 0.22 -6.07 -4.92
C ILE A 83 0.37 -4.81 -5.80
N PRO A 84 -0.32 -3.67 -5.54
CA PRO A 84 -0.17 -2.47 -6.35
C PRO A 84 1.27 -1.98 -6.44
N ILE A 85 1.98 -2.00 -5.32
CA ILE A 85 3.37 -1.55 -5.22
C ILE A 85 4.27 -2.49 -6.03
N MET A 86 4.08 -3.81 -5.89
CA MET A 86 4.89 -4.81 -6.59
C MET A 86 4.64 -4.78 -8.10
N LEU A 87 3.40 -4.58 -8.54
CA LEU A 87 3.09 -4.39 -9.96
C LEU A 87 3.75 -3.14 -10.53
N ARG A 88 3.72 -2.00 -9.81
CA ARG A 88 4.45 -0.79 -10.22
C ARG A 88 5.94 -1.07 -10.40
N LEU A 89 6.57 -1.70 -9.41
CA LEU A 89 7.99 -2.04 -9.47
C LEU A 89 8.30 -3.02 -10.62
N GLY A 90 7.47 -4.04 -10.81
CA GLY A 90 7.64 -5.02 -11.88
C GLY A 90 7.49 -4.39 -13.27
N LEU A 91 6.55 -3.46 -13.46
CA LEU A 91 6.34 -2.76 -14.73
C LEU A 91 7.50 -1.79 -15.02
N ILE A 92 8.01 -1.10 -14.00
CA ILE A 92 9.21 -0.24 -14.14
C ILE A 92 10.43 -1.10 -14.53
N GLU A 93 10.60 -2.26 -13.91
CA GLU A 93 11.67 -3.18 -14.28
C GLU A 93 11.48 -3.72 -15.70
N ASN A 94 10.25 -4.00 -16.13
CA ASN A 94 9.97 -4.39 -17.51
C ASN A 94 10.36 -3.27 -18.50
N LEU A 95 9.97 -2.03 -18.22
CA LEU A 95 10.36 -0.86 -19.02
C LEU A 95 11.88 -0.69 -19.07
N ARG A 96 12.58 -0.87 -17.94
CA ARG A 96 14.04 -0.83 -17.90
C ARG A 96 14.66 -1.89 -18.80
N ARG A 97 14.15 -3.13 -18.78
CA ARG A 97 14.64 -4.22 -19.64
C ARG A 97 14.48 -3.91 -21.12
N VAL A 98 13.31 -3.40 -21.54
CA VAL A 98 13.08 -3.02 -22.94
C VAL A 98 13.95 -1.82 -23.32
N ALA A 99 14.04 -0.80 -22.45
CA ALA A 99 14.87 0.37 -22.70
C ALA A 99 16.35 0.03 -22.91
N VAL A 100 16.92 -0.88 -22.10
CA VAL A 100 18.31 -1.34 -22.27
C VAL A 100 18.51 -2.01 -23.63
N ARG A 101 17.56 -2.82 -24.08
CA ARG A 101 17.61 -3.47 -25.40
C ARG A 101 17.55 -2.45 -26.54
N VAL A 102 16.56 -1.56 -26.50
CA VAL A 102 16.41 -0.49 -27.51
C VAL A 102 17.64 0.41 -27.57
N MET A 103 18.28 0.71 -26.43
CA MET A 103 19.53 1.50 -26.42
C MET A 103 20.69 0.75 -27.09
N ALA A 104 20.79 -0.58 -26.93
CA ALA A 104 21.78 -1.38 -27.64
C ALA A 104 21.52 -1.34 -29.16
N ASP A 105 20.27 -1.54 -29.57
CA ASP A 105 19.89 -1.50 -31.00
C ASP A 105 20.15 -0.12 -31.61
N TRP A 106 19.94 0.96 -30.85
CA TRP A 106 20.27 2.32 -31.28
C TRP A 106 21.76 2.52 -31.53
N ASN A 107 22.62 1.92 -30.70
CA ASN A 107 24.07 2.01 -30.89
C ASN A 107 24.50 1.32 -32.20
N ASP A 108 23.92 0.15 -32.47
CA ASP A 108 24.16 -0.60 -33.71
C ASP A 108 23.67 0.16 -34.95
N ARG A 109 22.49 0.77 -34.88
CA ARG A 109 21.96 1.62 -35.97
C ARG A 109 22.81 2.86 -36.20
N ASN A 110 23.25 3.54 -35.14
CA ASN A 110 24.12 4.70 -35.26
C ASN A 110 25.48 4.34 -35.91
N LEU A 111 26.00 3.14 -35.65
CA LEU A 111 27.21 2.65 -36.30
C LEU A 111 26.95 2.34 -37.78
N ALA A 112 25.81 1.74 -38.11
CA ALA A 112 25.38 1.51 -39.49
C ALA A 112 25.23 2.84 -40.27
N ASP A 113 24.61 3.85 -39.65
CA ASP A 113 24.44 5.18 -40.23
C ASP A 113 25.79 5.85 -40.51
N GLN A 114 26.75 5.78 -39.58
CA GLN A 114 28.10 6.32 -39.79
C GLN A 114 28.80 5.69 -40.99
N TRP A 115 28.70 4.36 -41.13
CA TRP A 115 29.27 3.66 -42.28
C TRP A 115 28.53 3.99 -43.57
N ALA A 116 27.21 4.04 -43.55
CA ALA A 116 26.39 4.40 -44.71
C ALA A 116 26.70 5.82 -45.20
N ASP A 117 26.80 6.79 -44.28
CA ASP A 117 27.14 8.18 -44.58
C ASP A 117 28.54 8.28 -45.20
N ARG A 118 29.51 7.60 -44.60
CA ARG A 118 30.89 7.58 -45.11
C ARG A 118 30.95 6.95 -46.51
N MET A 119 30.27 5.84 -46.74
CA MET A 119 30.24 5.19 -48.05
C MET A 119 29.51 6.03 -49.11
N THR A 120 28.41 6.69 -48.73
CA THR A 120 27.63 7.54 -49.64
C THR A 120 28.43 8.79 -50.05
N ALA A 121 29.09 9.46 -49.09
CA ALA A 121 29.95 10.61 -49.37
C ALA A 121 31.14 10.24 -50.28
N ILE A 122 31.71 9.05 -50.09
CA ILE A 122 32.77 8.53 -50.98
C ILE A 122 32.19 8.17 -52.35
N ALA A 123 31.01 7.57 -52.41
CA ALA A 123 30.36 7.24 -53.67
C ALA A 123 30.05 8.48 -54.54
N GLU A 124 29.70 9.61 -53.91
CA GLU A 124 29.45 10.88 -54.60
C GLU A 124 30.73 11.55 -55.12
N SER A 125 31.84 11.43 -54.38
CA SER A 125 33.11 12.12 -54.69
C SER A 125 34.08 11.28 -55.53
N ASP A 126 34.24 10.00 -55.18
CA ASP A 126 35.08 9.01 -55.87
C ASP A 126 34.51 7.58 -55.71
N PRO A 127 33.64 7.13 -56.64
CA PRO A 127 33.01 5.82 -56.59
C PRO A 127 33.97 4.63 -56.46
N LYS A 128 35.21 4.75 -56.95
CA LYS A 128 36.20 3.66 -56.89
C LYS A 128 36.73 3.45 -55.47
N SER A 129 36.75 4.51 -54.67
CA SER A 129 37.23 4.46 -53.28
C SER A 129 36.22 3.83 -52.31
N VAL A 130 34.97 3.55 -52.73
CA VAL A 130 33.98 2.86 -51.89
C VAL A 130 34.45 1.48 -51.45
N VAL A 131 35.22 0.77 -52.30
CA VAL A 131 35.82 -0.53 -51.96
C VAL A 131 36.72 -0.43 -50.71
N LEU A 132 37.47 0.67 -50.58
CA LEU A 132 38.34 0.90 -49.42
C LEU A 132 37.50 1.15 -48.15
N ALA A 133 36.37 1.84 -48.28
CA ALA A 133 35.43 2.05 -47.16
C ALA A 133 34.78 0.75 -46.69
N VAL A 134 34.39 -0.14 -47.63
CA VAL A 134 33.88 -1.49 -47.30
C VAL A 134 34.96 -2.33 -46.61
N ALA A 135 36.21 -2.25 -47.07
CA ALA A 135 37.33 -2.94 -46.44
C ALA A 135 37.67 -2.39 -45.04
N ASP A 136 37.57 -1.07 -44.84
CA ASP A 136 37.70 -0.44 -43.52
C ASP A 136 36.59 -0.90 -42.57
N MET A 137 35.35 -0.98 -43.06
CA MET A 137 34.21 -1.49 -42.29
C MET A 137 34.44 -2.95 -41.90
N ALA A 138 34.79 -3.81 -42.86
CA ALA A 138 35.07 -5.22 -42.63
C ALA A 138 36.16 -5.44 -41.56
N ARG A 139 37.19 -4.58 -41.54
CA ARG A 139 38.26 -4.63 -40.53
C ARG A 139 37.84 -4.17 -39.14
N SER A 140 36.79 -3.36 -39.03
CA SER A 140 36.28 -2.89 -37.74
C SER A 140 35.40 -3.90 -37.01
N ASP A 141 35.13 -5.06 -37.63
CA ASP A 141 34.34 -6.17 -37.09
C ASP A 141 32.98 -5.72 -36.51
N PRO A 142 32.10 -5.13 -37.35
CA PRO A 142 30.85 -4.57 -36.87
C PRO A 142 29.91 -5.67 -36.34
N PRO A 143 29.08 -5.35 -35.34
CA PRO A 143 28.10 -6.30 -34.82
C PRO A 143 27.12 -6.66 -35.93
N MET A 144 27.16 -7.91 -36.41
CA MET A 144 26.21 -8.47 -37.40
C MET A 144 24.81 -8.71 -36.80
N ALA A 145 24.38 -7.80 -35.93
CA ALA A 145 23.06 -7.79 -35.32
C ALA A 145 21.99 -7.39 -36.35
N SER A 146 20.73 -7.75 -36.08
CA SER A 146 19.60 -7.41 -36.95
C SER A 146 19.45 -5.90 -37.13
N SER A 147 19.68 -5.14 -36.07
CA SER A 147 19.66 -3.68 -35.99
C SER A 147 20.65 -3.03 -36.96
N PHE A 148 21.92 -3.47 -36.94
CA PHE A 148 22.98 -2.97 -37.82
C PHE A 148 22.70 -3.32 -39.29
N VAL A 149 22.44 -4.60 -39.57
CA VAL A 149 22.25 -5.10 -40.95
C VAL A 149 21.01 -4.48 -41.59
N ALA A 150 19.90 -4.38 -40.86
CA ALA A 150 18.68 -3.80 -41.39
C ALA A 150 18.84 -2.32 -41.72
N GLU A 151 19.49 -1.55 -40.84
CA GLU A 151 19.72 -0.12 -41.05
C GLU A 151 20.68 0.13 -42.20
N LEU A 152 21.80 -0.59 -42.24
CA LEU A 152 22.79 -0.46 -43.31
C LEU A 152 22.21 -0.85 -44.67
N THR A 153 21.42 -1.93 -44.72
CA THR A 153 20.72 -2.35 -45.94
C THR A 153 19.72 -1.29 -46.39
N ARG A 154 18.89 -0.79 -45.47
CA ARG A 154 17.89 0.26 -45.74
C ARG A 154 18.52 1.53 -46.30
N ARG A 155 19.68 1.95 -45.78
CA ARG A 155 20.39 3.16 -46.21
C ARG A 155 21.04 3.02 -47.58
N LEU A 156 21.62 1.86 -47.88
CA LEU A 156 22.42 1.63 -49.10
C LEU A 156 21.63 1.07 -50.29
N GLN A 157 20.49 0.42 -50.03
CA GLN A 157 19.66 -0.17 -51.08
C GLN A 157 19.12 0.91 -52.03
N GLY A 158 19.36 0.75 -53.33
CA GLY A 158 18.87 1.66 -54.37
C GLY A 158 19.70 2.92 -54.61
N GLN A 159 20.83 3.11 -53.92
CA GLN A 159 21.66 4.32 -54.00
C GLN A 159 22.78 4.26 -55.08
N GLY A 160 22.86 3.16 -55.83
CA GLY A 160 23.75 3.03 -56.99
C GLY A 160 24.68 1.80 -56.94
N PRO A 161 25.33 1.46 -58.07
CA PRO A 161 26.12 0.23 -58.21
C PRO A 161 27.39 0.21 -57.35
N ALA A 162 27.98 1.36 -57.01
CA ALA A 162 29.16 1.43 -56.15
C ALA A 162 28.87 0.95 -54.71
N LEU A 163 27.66 1.22 -54.21
CA LEU A 163 27.22 0.84 -52.87
C LEU A 163 26.70 -0.61 -52.81
N ALA A 164 26.39 -1.23 -53.96
CA ALA A 164 26.03 -2.64 -54.02
C ALA A 164 27.14 -3.55 -53.50
N LEU A 165 28.41 -3.15 -53.62
CA LEU A 165 29.57 -3.89 -53.10
C LEU A 165 29.51 -4.07 -51.58
N ALA A 166 29.01 -3.08 -50.85
CA ALA A 166 28.83 -3.17 -49.41
C ALA A 166 27.74 -4.19 -49.05
N LEU A 167 26.62 -4.18 -49.78
CA LEU A 167 25.53 -5.13 -49.59
C LEU A 167 25.95 -6.57 -49.90
N THR A 168 26.69 -6.78 -51.00
CA THR A 168 27.27 -8.08 -51.35
C THR A 168 28.25 -8.58 -50.28
N TRP A 169 29.05 -7.68 -49.70
CA TRP A 169 29.95 -8.06 -48.61
C TRP A 169 29.17 -8.49 -47.36
N ILE A 170 28.12 -7.77 -46.97
CA ILE A 170 27.25 -8.16 -45.84
C ILE A 170 26.59 -9.52 -46.12
N GLU A 171 26.08 -9.73 -47.33
CA GLU A 171 25.48 -11.01 -47.73
C GLU A 171 26.49 -12.16 -47.62
N GLN A 172 27.73 -11.93 -48.05
CA GLN A 172 28.81 -12.89 -47.91
C GLN A 172 29.17 -13.15 -46.44
N ALA A 173 29.31 -12.10 -45.62
CA ALA A 173 29.63 -12.23 -44.20
C ALA A 173 28.54 -12.99 -43.44
N LEU A 174 27.27 -12.75 -43.78
CA LEU A 174 26.15 -13.46 -43.17
C LEU A 174 25.98 -14.89 -43.69
N SER A 175 26.42 -15.18 -44.93
CA SER A 175 26.42 -16.53 -45.49
C SER A 175 27.27 -17.51 -44.67
N GLU A 176 28.34 -17.04 -44.03
CA GLU A 176 29.17 -17.82 -43.11
C GLU A 176 28.39 -18.28 -41.88
N SER A 177 27.36 -17.51 -41.49
CA SER A 177 26.45 -17.80 -40.37
C SER A 177 25.14 -18.48 -40.79
N GLY A 178 24.90 -18.67 -42.10
CA GLY A 178 23.70 -19.29 -42.65
C GLY A 178 22.41 -18.45 -42.54
N ILE A 179 22.51 -17.14 -42.26
CA ILE A 179 21.36 -16.24 -42.11
C ILE A 179 21.37 -15.26 -43.29
N GLY A 180 20.21 -15.00 -43.91
CA GLY A 180 20.10 -14.01 -45.00
C GLY A 180 19.77 -12.60 -44.50
N ILE A 181 20.12 -11.58 -45.30
CA ILE A 181 19.79 -10.17 -45.03
C ILE A 181 18.27 -9.99 -44.83
N GLU A 182 17.45 -10.54 -45.72
CA GLU A 182 15.98 -10.46 -45.64
C GLU A 182 15.45 -10.98 -44.30
N ARG A 183 16.05 -12.06 -43.78
CA ARG A 183 15.64 -12.64 -42.51
C ARG A 183 15.99 -11.73 -41.34
N LEU A 184 17.17 -11.10 -41.34
CA LEU A 184 17.56 -10.14 -40.31
C LEU A 184 16.70 -8.88 -40.34
N VAL A 185 16.37 -8.37 -41.53
CA VAL A 185 15.44 -7.25 -41.69
C VAL A 185 14.05 -7.60 -41.14
N GLN A 186 13.54 -8.80 -41.43
CA GLN A 186 12.26 -9.26 -40.90
C GLN A 186 12.29 -9.41 -39.38
N LEU A 187 13.37 -9.98 -38.82
CA LEU A 187 13.55 -10.13 -37.37
C LEU A 187 13.60 -8.77 -36.67
N GLU A 188 14.29 -7.79 -37.26
CA GLU A 188 14.36 -6.43 -36.75
C GLU A 188 12.97 -5.77 -36.70
N ALA A 189 12.20 -5.87 -37.79
CA ALA A 189 10.85 -5.33 -37.83
C ALA A 189 9.92 -5.99 -36.79
N GLN A 190 10.04 -7.31 -36.60
CA GLN A 190 9.29 -8.05 -35.58
C GLN A 190 9.69 -7.63 -34.16
N GLN A 191 10.99 -7.47 -33.91
CA GLN A 191 11.52 -7.06 -32.61
C GLN A 191 11.07 -5.64 -32.25
N GLN A 192 11.19 -4.69 -33.18
CA GLN A 192 10.69 -3.32 -33.00
C GLN A 192 9.20 -3.27 -32.69
N ALA A 193 8.39 -4.06 -33.41
CA ALA A 193 6.96 -4.15 -33.16
C ALA A 193 6.64 -4.73 -31.77
N ALA A 194 7.37 -5.78 -31.36
CA ALA A 194 7.22 -6.38 -30.04
C ALA A 194 7.61 -5.40 -28.92
N ASP A 195 8.74 -4.72 -29.06
CA ASP A 195 9.21 -3.74 -28.08
C ASP A 195 8.22 -2.57 -27.95
N GLN A 196 7.68 -2.07 -29.07
CA GLN A 196 6.65 -1.02 -29.07
C GLN A 196 5.37 -1.46 -28.33
N VAL A 197 4.93 -2.71 -28.51
CA VAL A 197 3.75 -3.25 -27.82
C VAL A 197 4.02 -3.42 -26.33
N SER A 198 5.15 -4.03 -25.94
CA SER A 198 5.49 -4.25 -24.53
C SER A 198 5.64 -2.94 -23.75
N ILE A 199 6.23 -1.93 -24.40
CA ILE A 199 6.29 -0.54 -23.92
C ILE A 199 4.85 -0.01 -23.74
N SER A 200 4.03 -0.02 -24.79
CA SER A 200 2.64 0.47 -24.74
C SER A 200 1.83 -0.18 -23.62
N ASN A 201 1.90 -1.51 -23.49
CA ASN A 201 1.24 -2.28 -22.45
C ASN A 201 1.71 -1.86 -21.06
N SER A 202 3.03 -1.69 -20.87
CA SER A 202 3.58 -1.35 -19.55
C SER A 202 3.09 0.02 -19.05
N ILE A 203 3.03 1.04 -19.89
CA ILE A 203 2.46 2.35 -19.48
C ILE A 203 0.95 2.32 -19.38
N GLY A 204 0.26 1.60 -20.27
CA GLY A 204 -1.18 1.40 -20.14
C GLY A 204 -1.54 0.81 -18.77
N SER A 205 -0.79 -0.20 -18.35
CA SER A 205 -0.92 -0.82 -17.04
C SER A 205 -0.54 0.13 -15.91
N LEU A 206 0.56 0.88 -16.00
CA LEU A 206 0.92 1.87 -14.97
C LEU A 206 -0.19 2.92 -14.77
N ARG A 207 -0.84 3.38 -15.85
CA ARG A 207 -2.00 4.29 -15.77
C ARG A 207 -3.19 3.61 -15.11
N LEU A 208 -3.48 2.35 -15.46
CA LEU A 208 -4.55 1.57 -14.85
C LEU A 208 -4.33 1.37 -13.34
N LEU A 209 -3.09 1.11 -12.91
CA LEU A 209 -2.77 0.97 -11.49
C LEU A 209 -3.04 2.26 -10.70
N SER A 210 -2.99 3.43 -11.33
CA SER A 210 -3.33 4.71 -10.69
C SER A 210 -4.84 4.94 -10.58
N SER A 211 -5.66 4.42 -11.51
CA SER A 211 -7.11 4.64 -11.52
C SER A 211 -7.92 3.54 -10.82
N MET A 212 -7.31 2.39 -10.57
CA MET A 212 -7.97 1.24 -9.95
C MET A 212 -8.31 1.50 -8.48
N ASP A 213 -9.53 1.13 -8.08
CA ASP A 213 -9.93 1.14 -6.67
C ASP A 213 -9.34 -0.09 -5.94
N TRP A 214 -8.14 0.12 -5.38
CA TRP A 214 -7.43 -0.90 -4.61
C TRP A 214 -8.17 -1.34 -3.36
N ARG A 215 -9.06 -0.50 -2.81
CA ARG A 215 -9.87 -0.85 -1.64
C ARG A 215 -10.86 -1.94 -2.00
N ALA A 216 -11.64 -1.71 -3.06
CA ALA A 216 -12.58 -2.69 -3.58
C ALA A 216 -11.88 -3.97 -4.04
N PHE A 217 -10.73 -3.85 -4.72
CA PHE A 217 -9.95 -5.00 -5.15
C PHE A 217 -9.52 -5.89 -3.98
N VAL A 218 -8.85 -5.32 -2.97
CA VAL A 218 -8.37 -6.09 -1.80
C VAL A 218 -9.52 -6.76 -1.06
N GLU A 219 -10.65 -6.07 -0.88
CA GLU A 219 -11.83 -6.65 -0.25
C GLU A 219 -12.41 -7.83 -1.06
N SER A 220 -12.39 -7.76 -2.39
CA SER A 220 -12.91 -8.84 -3.23
C SER A 220 -12.09 -10.13 -3.16
N VAL A 221 -10.76 -10.02 -3.02
CA VAL A 221 -9.84 -11.18 -3.03
C VAL A 221 -9.38 -11.61 -1.63
N SER A 222 -9.72 -10.87 -0.58
CA SER A 222 -9.29 -11.16 0.79
C SER A 222 -10.15 -12.27 1.41
N HIS A 223 -9.52 -13.40 1.73
CA HIS A 223 -10.16 -14.45 2.51
C HIS A 223 -10.55 -14.01 3.92
N VAL A 224 -9.79 -13.09 4.52
CA VAL A 224 -10.14 -12.51 5.83
C VAL A 224 -11.42 -11.69 5.72
N GLU A 225 -11.55 -10.86 4.69
CA GLU A 225 -12.78 -10.09 4.42
C GLU A 225 -13.98 -11.03 4.23
N GLN A 226 -13.82 -12.10 3.44
CA GLN A 226 -14.87 -13.08 3.20
C GLN A 226 -15.34 -13.77 4.49
N VAL A 227 -14.42 -14.06 5.43
CA VAL A 227 -14.76 -14.62 6.75
C VAL A 227 -15.47 -13.58 7.62
N LEU A 228 -14.96 -12.34 7.70
CA LEU A 228 -15.56 -11.30 8.53
C LEU A 228 -16.98 -10.91 8.04
N ARG A 229 -17.27 -11.07 6.75
CA ARG A 229 -18.62 -10.91 6.18
C ARG A 229 -19.63 -11.96 6.64
N GLN A 230 -19.19 -13.06 7.25
CA GLN A 230 -20.06 -14.07 7.88
C GLN A 230 -20.53 -13.65 9.28
N ASP A 231 -20.40 -12.36 9.61
CA ASP A 231 -20.87 -11.74 10.84
C ASP A 231 -22.34 -12.13 11.14
N PRO A 232 -22.64 -12.79 12.28
CA PRO A 232 -23.99 -13.22 12.61
C PRO A 232 -25.00 -12.07 12.70
N ALA A 233 -24.54 -10.88 13.10
CA ALA A 233 -25.36 -9.68 13.15
C ALA A 233 -25.58 -9.03 11.76
N GLY A 234 -24.81 -9.42 10.73
CA GLY A 234 -24.86 -8.84 9.39
C GLY A 234 -24.42 -7.36 9.32
N VAL A 235 -23.88 -6.79 10.40
CA VAL A 235 -23.54 -5.37 10.49
C VAL A 235 -22.21 -5.10 9.82
N TYR A 236 -21.25 -6.03 9.90
CA TYR A 236 -19.91 -5.84 9.32
C TYR A 236 -19.96 -5.43 7.85
N ALA A 237 -20.80 -6.08 7.03
CA ALA A 237 -20.91 -5.78 5.60
C ALA A 237 -21.47 -4.38 5.30
N ALA A 238 -22.22 -3.79 6.24
CA ALA A 238 -22.78 -2.45 6.15
C ALA A 238 -21.87 -1.37 6.73
N MET A 239 -20.68 -1.72 7.22
CA MET A 239 -19.71 -0.78 7.78
C MET A 239 -18.92 -0.04 6.70
N ASP A 240 -18.52 1.19 7.01
CA ASP A 240 -17.64 1.96 6.14
C ASP A 240 -16.27 1.27 5.98
N PHE A 241 -15.59 1.58 4.88
CA PHE A 241 -14.29 0.97 4.57
C PHE A 241 -13.28 1.15 5.72
N VAL A 242 -13.23 2.33 6.34
CA VAL A 242 -12.28 2.64 7.41
C VAL A 242 -12.50 1.75 8.64
N THR A 243 -13.75 1.52 9.03
CA THR A 243 -14.06 0.62 10.15
C THR A 243 -13.70 -0.82 9.81
N ARG A 244 -14.07 -1.30 8.61
CA ARG A 244 -13.73 -2.66 8.16
C ARG A 244 -12.22 -2.86 8.10
N ASP A 245 -11.49 -1.86 7.64
CA ASP A 245 -10.02 -1.88 7.57
C ASP A 245 -9.37 -1.89 8.95
N HIS A 246 -9.90 -1.12 9.89
CA HIS A 246 -9.47 -1.18 11.28
C HIS A 246 -9.63 -2.59 11.86
N TYR A 247 -10.74 -3.27 11.57
CA TYR A 247 -10.98 -4.64 12.04
C TYR A 247 -9.98 -5.63 11.40
N ARG A 248 -9.69 -5.48 10.11
CA ARG A 248 -8.67 -6.27 9.40
C ARG A 248 -7.27 -6.07 10.01
N HIS A 249 -6.90 -4.84 10.34
CA HIS A 249 -5.64 -4.55 11.05
C HIS A 249 -5.58 -5.16 12.45
N VAL A 250 -6.69 -5.20 13.18
CA VAL A 250 -6.74 -5.90 14.47
C VAL A 250 -6.47 -7.39 14.27
N VAL A 251 -7.11 -8.04 13.29
CA VAL A 251 -6.88 -9.44 12.95
C VAL A 251 -5.41 -9.69 12.61
N GLU A 252 -4.81 -8.85 11.77
CA GLU A 252 -3.38 -8.93 11.43
C GLU A 252 -2.49 -8.83 12.69
N SER A 253 -2.76 -7.86 13.57
CA SER A 253 -1.99 -7.63 14.79
C SER A 253 -2.09 -8.80 15.78
N LEU A 254 -3.23 -9.48 15.83
CA LEU A 254 -3.46 -10.65 16.67
C LEU A 254 -2.76 -11.88 16.07
N ALA A 255 -2.92 -12.10 14.77
CA ALA A 255 -2.25 -13.19 14.06
C ALA A 255 -0.73 -13.13 14.25
N ARG A 256 -0.14 -11.94 14.11
CA ARG A 256 1.31 -11.69 14.30
C ARG A 256 1.83 -12.07 15.69
N ARG A 257 0.98 -11.98 16.72
CA ARG A 257 1.32 -12.31 18.12
C ARG A 257 0.88 -13.72 18.51
N SER A 258 0.33 -14.50 17.58
CA SER A 258 -0.23 -15.82 17.83
C SER A 258 0.48 -16.90 17.00
N ALA A 259 0.15 -18.17 17.27
CA ALA A 259 0.54 -19.28 16.41
C ALA A 259 -0.41 -19.47 15.20
N HIS A 260 -1.53 -18.74 15.17
CA HIS A 260 -2.59 -18.88 14.19
C HIS A 260 -2.45 -17.87 13.04
N GLY A 261 -2.91 -18.26 11.85
CA GLY A 261 -2.95 -17.37 10.68
C GLY A 261 -4.07 -16.33 10.76
N GLU A 262 -4.02 -15.30 9.91
CA GLU A 262 -5.03 -14.22 9.88
C GLU A 262 -6.46 -14.75 9.65
N ILE A 263 -6.61 -15.73 8.77
CA ILE A 263 -7.90 -16.38 8.46
C ILE A 263 -8.45 -17.13 9.68
N GLU A 264 -7.58 -17.79 10.44
CA GLU A 264 -7.95 -18.55 11.64
C GLU A 264 -8.37 -17.62 12.78
N VAL A 265 -7.68 -16.49 12.95
CA VAL A 265 -8.06 -15.45 13.92
C VAL A 265 -9.42 -14.84 13.56
N ALA A 266 -9.66 -14.53 12.28
CA ALA A 266 -10.95 -14.05 11.81
C ALA A 266 -12.06 -15.07 12.07
N ARG A 267 -11.80 -16.36 11.80
CA ARG A 267 -12.75 -17.45 12.05
C ARG A 267 -13.06 -17.60 13.54
N ALA A 268 -12.04 -17.53 14.41
CA ALA A 268 -12.23 -17.58 15.85
C ALA A 268 -13.09 -16.41 16.36
N ALA A 269 -12.95 -15.21 15.79
CA ALA A 269 -13.81 -14.07 16.12
C ALA A 269 -15.28 -14.31 15.73
N ILE A 270 -15.52 -14.87 14.54
CA ILE A 270 -16.87 -15.23 14.06
C ILE A 270 -17.48 -16.37 14.89
N GLU A 271 -16.70 -17.39 15.26
CA GLU A 271 -17.15 -18.48 16.14
C GLU A 271 -17.60 -17.95 17.50
N LEU A 272 -16.86 -17.01 18.09
CA LEU A 272 -17.22 -16.38 19.35
C LEU A 272 -18.49 -15.54 19.23
N ALA A 273 -18.62 -14.76 18.15
CA ALA A 273 -19.85 -14.00 17.85
C ALA A 273 -21.06 -14.91 17.65
N SER A 274 -20.87 -16.06 16.98
CA SER A 274 -21.92 -17.05 16.77
C SER A 274 -22.30 -17.78 18.07
N GLY A 275 -21.34 -17.98 18.99
CA GLY A 275 -21.56 -18.59 20.30
C GLY A 275 -22.41 -17.72 21.23
N GLY A 276 -22.28 -16.39 21.14
CA GLY A 276 -23.11 -15.44 21.90
C GLY A 276 -24.62 -15.55 21.61
N SER A 277 -25.00 -16.09 20.45
CA SER A 277 -26.40 -16.38 20.12
C SER A 277 -26.97 -17.59 20.86
N ARG A 278 -26.12 -18.51 21.36
CA ARG A 278 -26.56 -19.75 22.03
C ARG A 278 -26.74 -19.59 23.54
N ASP A 279 -25.93 -18.76 24.19
CA ASP A 279 -25.99 -18.50 25.64
C ASP A 279 -26.90 -17.31 25.99
N ALA A 280 -28.02 -17.15 25.26
CA ALA A 280 -28.92 -16.00 25.37
C ALA A 280 -29.40 -15.74 26.81
N ALA A 281 -28.69 -14.85 27.51
CA ALA A 281 -29.18 -14.19 28.71
C ALA A 281 -30.47 -13.41 28.36
N PRO A 282 -31.39 -13.20 29.31
CA PRO A 282 -32.72 -12.61 29.05
C PRO A 282 -32.71 -11.13 28.55
N ASN A 283 -31.55 -10.55 28.26
CA ASN A 283 -31.41 -9.16 27.84
C ASN A 283 -31.03 -9.06 26.35
N ILE A 284 -32.04 -8.88 25.51
CA ILE A 284 -31.98 -8.85 24.04
C ILE A 284 -30.93 -7.85 23.52
N ALA A 285 -30.79 -6.68 24.17
CA ALA A 285 -29.85 -5.65 23.76
C ALA A 285 -28.37 -6.05 23.93
N ARG A 286 -28.04 -6.83 24.97
CA ARG A 286 -26.66 -7.35 25.17
C ARG A 286 -26.35 -8.49 24.21
N SER A 287 -27.32 -9.33 23.91
CA SER A 287 -27.16 -10.41 22.92
C SER A 287 -26.89 -9.86 21.52
N ALA A 288 -27.57 -8.77 21.11
CA ALA A 288 -27.34 -8.14 19.81
C ALA A 288 -25.89 -7.63 19.63
N VAL A 289 -25.29 -7.05 20.67
CA VAL A 289 -23.89 -6.58 20.63
C VAL A 289 -22.91 -7.75 20.61
N GLN A 290 -23.18 -8.81 21.37
CA GLN A 290 -22.36 -10.02 21.41
C GLN A 290 -22.46 -10.86 20.13
N ASN A 291 -23.49 -10.66 19.31
CA ASN A 291 -23.61 -11.35 18.03
C ASN A 291 -22.81 -10.68 16.91
N HIS A 292 -22.17 -9.54 17.17
CA HIS A 292 -21.37 -8.81 16.19
C HIS A 292 -19.87 -9.08 16.36
N VAL A 293 -19.18 -9.34 15.26
CA VAL A 293 -17.73 -9.62 15.23
C VAL A 293 -16.88 -8.48 15.84
N GLY A 294 -17.29 -7.22 15.66
CA GLY A 294 -16.59 -6.06 16.20
C GLY A 294 -16.48 -6.06 17.73
N TYR A 295 -17.43 -6.67 18.44
CA TYR A 295 -17.35 -6.81 19.89
C TYR A 295 -16.12 -7.64 20.32
N TYR A 296 -15.75 -8.65 19.53
CA TYR A 296 -14.59 -9.52 19.79
C TYR A 296 -13.28 -9.00 19.18
N LEU A 297 -13.33 -8.00 18.30
CA LEU A 297 -12.12 -7.40 17.72
C LEU A 297 -11.72 -6.11 18.45
N VAL A 298 -12.65 -5.20 18.72
CA VAL A 298 -12.31 -3.86 19.22
C VAL A 298 -12.83 -3.55 20.62
N ASP A 299 -13.73 -4.37 21.16
CA ASP A 299 -14.39 -4.10 22.44
C ASP A 299 -14.09 -5.19 23.50
N GLN A 300 -14.97 -5.34 24.49
CA GLN A 300 -14.80 -6.21 25.66
C GLN A 300 -14.60 -7.69 25.32
N GLY A 301 -15.09 -8.16 24.17
CA GLY A 301 -14.91 -9.53 23.69
C GLY A 301 -13.48 -9.86 23.25
N LEU A 302 -12.62 -8.86 23.04
CA LEU A 302 -11.23 -9.06 22.60
C LEU A 302 -10.42 -9.95 23.55
N ALA A 303 -10.72 -9.91 24.85
CA ALA A 303 -10.05 -10.77 25.83
C ALA A 303 -10.32 -12.27 25.57
N ALA A 304 -11.54 -12.61 25.18
CA ALA A 304 -11.91 -14.00 24.88
C ALA A 304 -11.22 -14.47 23.59
N LEU A 305 -11.12 -13.58 22.59
CA LEU A 305 -10.42 -13.88 21.35
C LEU A 305 -8.91 -14.08 21.57
N GLU A 306 -8.25 -13.19 22.33
CA GLU A 306 -6.83 -13.34 22.68
C GLU A 306 -6.53 -14.64 23.43
N GLN A 307 -7.42 -15.05 24.32
CA GLN A 307 -7.31 -16.33 25.03
C GLN A 307 -7.46 -17.51 24.09
N ARG A 308 -8.47 -17.49 23.20
CA ARG A 308 -8.72 -18.56 22.22
C ARG A 308 -7.56 -18.73 21.25
N VAL A 309 -6.94 -17.63 20.84
CA VAL A 309 -5.84 -17.60 19.85
C VAL A 309 -4.45 -17.73 20.51
N ALA A 310 -4.38 -17.74 21.85
CA ALA A 310 -3.16 -17.85 22.66
C ALA A 310 -2.10 -16.79 22.31
N THR A 311 -2.48 -15.51 22.33
CA THR A 311 -1.56 -14.41 21.97
C THR A 311 -0.44 -14.20 22.98
N ARG A 312 0.80 -14.02 22.50
CA ARG A 312 1.96 -13.65 23.31
C ARG A 312 1.85 -12.17 23.73
N GLY A 313 1.77 -11.90 25.04
CA GLY A 313 1.70 -10.54 25.59
C GLY A 313 0.37 -10.15 26.26
N ALA A 314 -0.51 -11.11 26.57
CA ALA A 314 -1.81 -10.86 27.22
C ALA A 314 -1.72 -10.09 28.56
N THR A 315 -0.57 -10.09 29.23
CA THR A 315 -0.36 -9.49 30.56
C THR A 315 -0.35 -7.96 30.60
N VAL A 316 0.10 -7.29 29.54
CA VAL A 316 0.05 -5.81 29.48
C VAL A 316 -1.37 -5.33 29.21
N ASN A 317 -2.13 -6.11 28.43
CA ASN A 317 -3.54 -5.83 28.19
C ASN A 317 -4.41 -6.11 29.41
N THR A 318 -4.08 -7.07 30.28
CA THR A 318 -4.84 -7.32 31.52
C THR A 318 -4.72 -6.17 32.53
N LEU A 319 -3.56 -5.54 32.67
CA LEU A 319 -3.38 -4.34 33.50
C LEU A 319 -4.20 -3.15 32.97
N ARG A 320 -4.15 -2.90 31.66
CA ARG A 320 -4.99 -1.87 31.01
C ARG A 320 -6.48 -2.15 31.19
N ARG A 321 -6.90 -3.42 31.20
CA ARG A 321 -8.29 -3.85 31.45
C ARG A 321 -8.71 -3.63 32.90
N LEU A 322 -7.82 -3.86 33.88
CA LEU A 322 -8.11 -3.57 35.29
C LEU A 322 -8.37 -2.08 35.51
N ALA A 323 -7.61 -1.21 34.83
CA ALA A 323 -7.82 0.23 34.84
C ALA A 323 -9.16 0.65 34.23
N GLN A 324 -9.64 -0.06 33.18
CA GLN A 324 -10.91 0.22 32.52
C GLN A 324 -12.15 -0.27 33.26
N ARG A 325 -12.03 -1.25 34.18
CA ARG A 325 -13.17 -1.75 34.96
C ARG A 325 -13.65 -0.78 36.04
N ALA A 326 -12.78 0.11 36.49
CA ALA A 326 -13.11 1.11 37.50
C ALA A 326 -12.37 2.44 37.21
N PRO A 327 -12.75 3.13 36.12
CA PRO A 327 -12.02 4.33 35.67
C PRO A 327 -12.07 5.45 36.72
N LEU A 328 -13.22 5.59 37.40
CA LEU A 328 -13.41 6.59 38.45
C LEU A 328 -12.49 6.32 39.65
N THR A 329 -12.34 5.06 40.08
CA THR A 329 -11.53 4.75 41.26
C THR A 329 -10.05 4.95 41.00
N TRP A 330 -9.57 4.63 39.79
CA TRP A 330 -8.18 4.91 39.40
C TRP A 330 -7.93 6.40 39.21
N TYR A 331 -8.86 7.12 38.59
CA TYR A 331 -8.77 8.57 38.42
C TYR A 331 -8.73 9.31 39.77
N LEU A 332 -9.72 9.05 40.64
CA LEU A 332 -9.77 9.66 41.97
C LEU A 332 -8.61 9.17 42.85
N GLY A 333 -8.26 7.90 42.79
CA GLY A 333 -7.14 7.32 43.55
C GLY A 333 -5.80 7.98 43.19
N LEU A 334 -5.55 8.22 41.90
CA LEU A 334 -4.33 8.89 41.45
C LEU A 334 -4.31 10.37 41.85
N ILE A 335 -5.46 11.06 41.80
CA ILE A 335 -5.58 12.44 42.29
C ILE A 335 -5.27 12.51 43.79
N VAL A 336 -5.88 11.63 44.60
CA VAL A 336 -5.65 11.60 46.04
C VAL A 336 -4.18 11.26 46.36
N LEU A 337 -3.59 10.31 45.64
CA LEU A 337 -2.18 9.95 45.78
C LEU A 337 -1.26 11.13 45.47
N LEU A 338 -1.47 11.81 44.34
CA LEU A 338 -0.67 12.98 43.96
C LEU A 338 -0.90 14.15 44.91
N LEU A 339 -2.13 14.39 45.34
CA LEU A 339 -2.45 15.41 46.34
C LEU A 339 -1.70 15.14 47.64
N ALA A 340 -1.71 13.90 48.13
CA ALA A 340 -0.95 13.53 49.32
C ALA A 340 0.56 13.73 49.10
N LEU A 341 1.10 13.30 47.95
CA LEU A 341 2.52 13.42 47.63
C LEU A 341 2.99 14.89 47.56
N LEU A 342 2.14 15.79 47.06
CA LEU A 342 2.45 17.21 46.87
C LEU A 342 2.20 18.04 48.13
N ALA A 343 1.08 17.81 48.83
CA ALA A 343 0.68 18.61 49.98
C ALA A 343 1.39 18.17 51.28
N GLN A 344 1.65 16.88 51.47
CA GLN A 344 2.25 16.35 52.70
C GLN A 344 3.62 16.97 53.05
N PRO A 345 4.61 17.09 52.14
CA PRO A 345 5.90 17.70 52.49
C PRO A 345 5.77 19.20 52.84
N LEU A 346 4.88 19.93 52.15
CA LEU A 346 4.60 21.35 52.41
C LEU A 346 3.92 21.56 53.77
N LEU A 347 2.99 20.68 54.14
CA LEU A 347 2.35 20.71 55.46
C LEU A 347 3.32 20.31 56.58
N GLN A 348 4.24 19.37 56.31
CA GLN A 348 5.27 18.97 57.26
C GLN A 348 6.28 20.08 57.54
N THR A 349 6.65 20.91 56.57
CA THR A 349 7.53 22.08 56.82
C THR A 349 6.83 23.12 57.70
N VAL A 350 5.56 23.42 57.43
CA VAL A 350 4.75 24.36 58.24
C VAL A 350 4.61 23.88 59.69
N SER A 351 4.45 22.57 59.91
CA SER A 351 4.41 21.99 61.25
C SER A 351 5.76 21.99 61.97
N ARG A 352 6.89 21.89 61.26
CA ARG A 352 8.24 21.96 61.84
C ARG A 352 8.62 23.37 62.28
N ASP A 353 8.09 24.40 61.61
CA ASP A 353 8.31 25.81 61.95
C ASP A 353 7.47 26.29 63.16
N GLY A 354 6.79 25.38 63.86
CA GLY A 354 6.11 25.66 65.13
C GLY A 354 4.75 26.34 65.02
N LEU A 355 4.19 26.46 63.81
CA LEU A 355 2.83 26.98 63.58
C LEU A 355 1.80 25.92 64.00
N GLN A 356 1.17 26.10 65.17
CA GLN A 356 0.18 25.20 65.74
C GLN A 356 -1.19 25.88 65.89
N GLY A 357 -2.27 25.09 65.90
CA GLY A 357 -3.64 25.58 66.09
C GLY A 357 -4.28 26.17 64.82
N TRP A 358 -5.06 27.24 64.96
CA TRP A 358 -5.84 27.86 63.87
C TRP A 358 -4.97 28.41 62.73
N ALA A 359 -3.75 28.86 63.03
CA ALA A 359 -2.78 29.35 62.04
C ALA A 359 -2.32 28.25 61.08
N TRP A 360 -2.22 26.99 61.55
CA TRP A 360 -1.91 25.85 60.68
C TRP A 360 -3.05 25.57 59.70
N VAL A 361 -4.30 25.62 60.18
CA VAL A 361 -5.48 25.38 59.34
C VAL A 361 -5.61 26.46 58.25
N LEU A 362 -5.33 27.73 58.58
CA LEU A 362 -5.34 28.84 57.62
C LEU A 362 -4.34 28.66 56.47
N ILE A 363 -3.20 28.00 56.73
CA ILE A 363 -2.18 27.73 55.71
C ILE A 363 -2.47 26.39 55.00
N ALA A 364 -3.02 25.40 55.71
CA ALA A 364 -3.30 24.09 55.15
C ALA A 364 -4.36 24.14 54.04
N VAL A 365 -5.41 24.95 54.22
CA VAL A 365 -6.48 25.11 53.21
C VAL A 365 -5.95 25.58 51.85
N PRO A 366 -5.20 26.70 51.73
CA PRO A 366 -4.66 27.14 50.45
C PRO A 366 -3.60 26.17 49.89
N VAL A 367 -2.78 25.54 50.74
CA VAL A 367 -1.79 24.53 50.29
C VAL A 367 -2.49 23.33 49.65
N ILE A 368 -3.56 22.81 50.28
CA ILE A 368 -4.35 21.71 49.72
C ILE A 368 -5.03 22.16 48.42
N LEU A 369 -5.59 23.37 48.38
CA LEU A 369 -6.29 23.89 47.21
C LEU A 369 -5.35 24.04 46.00
N ILE A 370 -4.17 24.65 46.18
CA ILE A 370 -3.15 24.79 45.12
C ILE A 370 -2.64 23.41 44.69
N SER A 371 -2.34 22.53 45.65
CA SER A 371 -1.85 21.17 45.35
C SER A 371 -2.89 20.34 44.61
N SER A 372 -4.18 20.53 44.90
CA SER A 372 -5.28 19.82 44.22
C SER A 372 -5.39 20.20 42.75
N GLN A 373 -5.24 21.49 42.42
CA GLN A 373 -5.26 21.94 41.03
C GLN A 373 -4.09 21.36 40.24
N LEU A 374 -2.90 21.31 40.84
CA LEU A 374 -1.71 20.73 40.20
C LEU A 374 -1.85 19.21 40.03
N ALA A 375 -2.37 18.51 41.05
CA ALA A 375 -2.65 17.07 40.96
C ALA A 375 -3.66 16.76 39.86
N ILE A 376 -4.80 17.46 39.81
CA ILE A 376 -5.83 17.28 38.77
C ILE A 376 -5.24 17.55 37.38
N SER A 377 -4.46 18.61 37.21
CA SER A 377 -3.85 18.97 35.93
C SER A 377 -2.87 17.90 35.45
N LEU A 378 -2.03 17.36 36.34
CA LEU A 378 -1.11 16.26 36.02
C LEU A 378 -1.84 14.98 35.67
N VAL A 379 -2.91 14.63 36.40
CA VAL A 379 -3.72 13.45 36.09
C VAL A 379 -4.41 13.61 34.74
N ASN A 380 -4.98 14.79 34.44
CA ASN A 380 -5.61 15.06 33.15
C ASN A 380 -4.60 14.98 32.00
N TRP A 381 -3.38 15.51 32.20
CA TRP A 381 -2.30 15.41 31.23
C TRP A 381 -1.82 13.96 31.04
N LEU A 382 -1.65 13.20 32.11
CA LEU A 382 -1.30 11.78 32.02
C LEU A 382 -2.41 10.99 31.33
N ALA A 383 -3.67 11.30 31.64
CA ALA A 383 -4.83 10.66 31.02
C ALA A 383 -4.88 10.92 29.51
N SER A 384 -4.55 12.12 29.04
CA SER A 384 -4.53 12.42 27.60
C SER A 384 -3.43 11.67 26.83
N ILE A 385 -2.33 11.32 27.50
CA ILE A 385 -1.25 10.50 26.92
C ILE A 385 -1.62 9.01 26.92
N VAL A 386 -2.23 8.52 27.99
CA VAL A 386 -2.52 7.08 28.18
C VAL A 386 -3.80 6.65 27.48
N MET A 387 -4.81 7.52 27.40
CA MET A 387 -6.06 7.22 26.70
C MET A 387 -5.90 7.45 25.20
N LEU A 388 -5.55 6.39 24.47
CA LEU A 388 -5.62 6.41 23.01
C LEU A 388 -7.08 6.66 22.57
N PRO A 389 -7.31 7.56 21.59
CA PRO A 389 -8.62 7.77 20.98
C PRO A 389 -9.19 6.44 20.48
N ARG A 390 -10.43 6.12 20.85
CA ARG A 390 -11.14 4.99 20.25
C ARG A 390 -11.90 5.50 19.04
N MET A 391 -11.58 4.95 17.86
CA MET A 391 -12.42 5.18 16.69
C MET A 391 -13.77 4.52 16.93
N LEU A 392 -14.84 5.31 16.79
CA LEU A 392 -16.20 4.77 16.82
C LEU A 392 -16.46 4.08 15.48
N PRO A 393 -16.87 2.80 15.48
CA PRO A 393 -17.28 2.10 14.27
C PRO A 393 -18.39 2.87 13.55
N ARG A 394 -18.27 3.01 12.23
CA ARG A 394 -19.23 3.74 11.39
C ARG A 394 -19.88 2.81 10.38
N LEU A 395 -21.16 3.07 10.10
CA LEU A 395 -21.87 2.46 8.99
C LEU A 395 -21.60 3.23 7.70
N ASP A 396 -21.68 2.53 6.57
CA ASP A 396 -21.59 3.13 5.25
C ASP A 396 -22.96 3.65 4.82
N PHE A 397 -23.10 4.98 4.76
CA PHE A 397 -24.28 5.67 4.22
C PHE A 397 -23.91 6.52 3.00
N SER A 398 -22.85 6.16 2.27
CA SER A 398 -22.41 6.88 1.07
C SER A 398 -23.48 6.95 -0.03
N THR A 399 -24.39 5.98 -0.10
CA THR A 399 -25.52 5.95 -1.05
C THR A 399 -26.79 6.63 -0.52
N GLY A 400 -26.74 7.23 0.67
CA GLY A 400 -27.87 7.88 1.34
C GLY A 400 -28.41 7.14 2.56
N LEU A 401 -29.24 7.84 3.35
CA LEU A 401 -29.82 7.32 4.60
C LEU A 401 -31.09 6.51 4.36
N PRO A 402 -31.19 5.25 4.83
CA PRO A 402 -32.41 4.48 4.72
C PRO A 402 -33.52 5.06 5.62
N PRO A 403 -34.81 4.80 5.33
CA PRO A 403 -35.93 5.31 6.11
C PRO A 403 -35.86 4.99 7.61
N GLN A 404 -35.25 3.86 7.95
CA GLN A 404 -35.07 3.36 9.32
C GLN A 404 -34.00 4.13 10.11
N ALA A 405 -33.08 4.82 9.41
CA ALA A 405 -31.98 5.58 10.00
C ALA A 405 -32.16 7.11 9.83
N ARG A 406 -33.39 7.56 9.52
CA ARG A 406 -33.72 8.99 9.48
C ARG A 406 -33.41 9.62 10.83
N THR A 407 -32.45 10.54 10.82
CA THR A 407 -31.93 11.15 12.04
C THR A 407 -32.24 12.64 12.01
N LEU A 408 -32.85 13.15 13.08
CA LEU A 408 -32.98 14.59 13.31
C LEU A 408 -31.72 15.05 14.03
N VAL A 409 -30.92 15.89 13.39
CA VAL A 409 -29.77 16.53 14.03
C VAL A 409 -30.25 17.77 14.77
N VAL A 410 -30.11 17.77 16.09
CA VAL A 410 -30.41 18.93 16.94
C VAL A 410 -29.10 19.62 17.29
N ILE A 411 -28.95 20.88 16.87
CA ILE A 411 -27.78 21.70 17.20
C ILE A 411 -28.19 22.66 18.32
N PRO A 412 -27.76 22.42 19.57
CA PRO A 412 -28.02 23.36 20.66
C PRO A 412 -27.22 24.65 20.41
N ALA A 413 -27.91 25.78 20.41
CA ALA A 413 -27.33 27.10 20.18
C ALA A 413 -27.82 28.09 21.24
N MET A 414 -26.94 28.99 21.66
CA MET A 414 -27.32 30.14 22.50
C MET A 414 -27.56 31.34 21.59
N LEU A 415 -28.71 31.98 21.73
CA LEU A 415 -29.08 33.16 20.94
C LEU A 415 -28.69 34.41 21.75
N THR A 416 -27.43 34.83 21.63
CA THR A 416 -26.87 35.95 22.39
C THR A 416 -27.05 37.30 21.69
N CYS A 417 -26.88 37.37 20.36
CA CYS A 417 -27.18 38.56 19.57
C CYS A 417 -27.74 38.22 18.18
N ALA A 418 -28.30 39.22 17.47
CA ALA A 418 -28.90 39.00 16.15
C ALA A 418 -27.89 38.48 15.11
N GLN A 419 -26.64 38.91 15.20
CA GLN A 419 -25.57 38.45 14.29
C GLN A 419 -25.25 36.96 14.49
N ASP A 420 -25.29 36.44 15.73
CA ASP A 420 -25.11 35.01 16.01
C ASP A 420 -26.23 34.17 15.39
N VAL A 421 -27.43 34.74 15.25
CA VAL A 421 -28.57 34.05 14.61
C VAL A 421 -28.32 33.90 13.12
N ASP A 422 -27.87 34.97 12.45
CA ASP A 422 -27.55 34.94 11.02
C ASP A 422 -26.42 33.93 10.72
N GLU A 423 -25.35 33.92 11.52
CA GLU A 423 -24.28 32.92 11.41
C GLU A 423 -24.79 31.48 11.66
N LEU A 424 -25.75 31.30 12.56
CA LEU A 424 -26.34 29.99 12.82
C LEU A 424 -27.17 29.49 11.64
N VAL A 425 -27.90 30.38 10.97
CA VAL A 425 -28.69 30.08 9.79
C VAL A 425 -27.78 29.69 8.62
N ASP A 426 -26.71 30.46 8.38
CA ASP A 426 -25.72 30.13 7.34
C ASP A 426 -25.04 28.78 7.63
N ALA A 427 -24.67 28.53 8.90
CA ALA A 427 -24.09 27.26 9.31
C ALA A 427 -25.07 26.08 9.17
N LEU A 428 -26.38 26.32 9.34
CA LEU A 428 -27.40 25.29 9.12
C LEU A 428 -27.54 24.96 7.63
N GLU A 429 -27.49 25.94 6.73
CA GLU A 429 -27.54 25.72 5.28
C GLU A 429 -26.33 24.89 4.79
N VAL A 430 -25.13 25.23 5.24
CA VAL A 430 -23.90 24.49 4.90
C VAL A 430 -23.87 23.06 5.48
N ARG A 431 -24.51 22.82 6.62
CA ARG A 431 -24.55 21.49 7.25
C ARG A 431 -25.70 20.60 6.73
N PHE A 432 -26.68 21.19 6.06
CA PHE A 432 -27.81 20.48 5.46
C PHE A 432 -27.50 19.99 4.04
N LEU A 433 -26.74 20.79 3.26
CA LEU A 433 -26.20 20.43 1.95
C LEU A 433 -24.95 19.54 2.09
#